data_AF-A0A962V3F4-F1
#
_entry.id   AF-A0A962V3F4-F1
#
_cell.length_a   1.000
_cell.length_b   1.000
_cell.length_c   1.000
_cell.angle_alpha   90.00
_cell.angle_beta   90.00
_cell.angle_gamma   90.00
#
_symmetry.space_group_name_H-M   'P 1'
#
loop_
_entity.id
_entity.type
_entity.pdbx_description
1 polymer ?
#
loop_
_entity_poly.entity_id
_entity_poly.type
_entity_poly.pdbx_seq_one_letter_code
_entity_poly.pdbx_strand_id
1 'polypeptide(L)'
;MTLDLALLALLDGVAYAALIFMVAVGLTLIFGVLRILNVAHGSFYAIGAYTAASLGLAISAMGLPEWLSYPALLLAAVLVGGILGLTIERLLLRRIYMREEVLQLLVTFAVFMILEDVQRLLWGVQP
;
A
#
# COMPACT_ATOMS: atom_id res chain seq x y z
N MET A 1 26.20 1.89 24.69
CA MET A 1 25.22 2.38 23.71
C MET A 1 25.60 3.80 23.36
N THR A 2 26.08 4.04 22.15
CA THR A 2 26.45 5.40 21.71
C THR A 2 25.18 6.24 21.54
N LEU A 3 25.26 7.55 21.80
CA LEU A 3 24.11 8.47 21.66
C LEU A 3 23.51 8.43 20.24
N ASP A 4 24.35 8.23 19.23
CA ASP A 4 23.93 8.12 17.84
C ASP A 4 23.01 6.91 17.60
N LEU A 5 23.31 5.76 18.20
CA LEU A 5 22.46 4.57 18.09
C LEU A 5 21.10 4.77 18.79
N ALA A 6 21.08 5.51 19.90
CA ALA A 6 19.83 5.84 20.59
C ALA A 6 18.95 6.77 19.74
N LEU A 7 19.54 7.77 19.08
CA LEU A 7 18.84 8.66 18.15
C LEU A 7 18.29 7.91 16.94
N LEU A 8 19.09 7.01 16.34
CA LEU A 8 18.68 6.21 15.20
C LEU A 8 17.50 5.29 15.56
N ALA A 9 17.56 4.61 16.70
CA ALA A 9 16.48 3.74 17.17
C ALA A 9 15.19 4.52 17.47
N LEU A 10 15.30 5.73 18.01
CA LEU A 10 14.12 6.60 18.22
C LEU A 10 13.50 7.04 16.91
N LEU A 11 14.31 7.47 15.94
CA LEU A 11 13.82 7.88 14.63
C LEU A 11 13.14 6.71 13.89
N ASP A 12 13.74 5.53 13.93
CA ASP A 12 13.18 4.32 13.34
C ASP A 12 11.87 3.91 14.03
N GLY A 13 11.83 3.97 15.36
CA GLY A 13 10.62 3.71 16.13
C GLY A 13 9.47 4.70 15.81
N VAL A 14 9.78 5.99 15.66
CA VAL A 14 8.80 7.01 15.24
C VAL A 14 8.34 6.78 13.82
N ALA A 15 9.24 6.47 12.88
CA ALA A 15 8.91 6.17 11.50
C ALA A 15 7.99 4.94 11.40
N TYR A 16 8.31 3.89 12.13
CA TYR A 16 7.52 2.66 12.18
C TYR A 16 6.15 2.89 12.83
N ALA A 17 6.09 3.66 13.93
CA ALA A 17 4.84 4.06 14.56
C ALA A 17 3.96 4.89 13.61
N ALA A 18 4.55 5.82 12.86
CA ALA A 18 3.85 6.62 11.86
C ALA A 18 3.30 5.75 10.72
N LEU A 19 4.05 4.74 10.27
CA LEU A 19 3.60 3.76 9.27
C LEU A 19 2.37 3.00 9.77
N ILE A 20 2.45 2.35 10.94
CA ILE A 20 1.33 1.59 11.49
C ILE A 20 0.13 2.50 11.76
N PHE A 21 0.38 3.71 12.26
CA PHE A 21 -0.66 4.72 12.47
C PHE A 21 -1.37 5.06 11.16
N MET A 22 -0.65 5.32 10.08
CA MET A 22 -1.22 5.62 8.76
C MET A 22 -2.06 4.45 8.23
N VAL A 23 -1.58 3.21 8.40
CA VAL A 23 -2.33 1.99 8.03
C VAL A 23 -3.62 1.86 8.85
N ALA A 24 -3.54 2.06 10.17
CA ALA A 24 -4.69 1.99 11.07
C ALA A 24 -5.73 3.11 10.78
N VAL A 25 -5.28 4.34 10.55
CA VAL A 25 -6.16 5.46 10.18
C VAL A 25 -6.83 5.19 8.83
N GLY A 26 -6.13 4.58 7.87
CA GLY A 26 -6.72 4.17 6.59
C GLY A 26 -7.92 3.24 6.77
N LEU A 27 -7.78 2.21 7.60
CA LEU A 27 -8.89 1.31 7.96
C LEU A 27 -10.03 2.06 8.65
N THR A 28 -9.69 2.92 9.61
CA THR A 28 -10.67 3.68 10.40
C THR A 28 -11.46 4.67 9.55
N LEU A 29 -10.81 5.35 8.58
CA LEU A 29 -11.47 6.30 7.69
C LEU A 29 -12.39 5.60 6.68
N ILE A 30 -11.95 4.50 6.09
CA ILE A 30 -12.76 3.73 5.13
C ILE A 30 -14.01 3.19 5.82
N PHE A 31 -13.88 2.56 6.98
CA PHE A 31 -15.04 2.01 7.69
C PHE A 31 -15.87 3.10 8.37
N GLY A 32 -15.23 4.12 8.92
CA GLY A 32 -15.91 5.18 9.67
C GLY A 32 -16.77 6.06 8.77
N VAL A 33 -16.26 6.43 7.59
CA VAL A 33 -16.94 7.35 6.67
C VAL A 33 -17.75 6.60 5.61
N LEU A 34 -17.16 5.57 4.97
CA LEU A 34 -17.84 4.84 3.88
C LEU A 34 -18.70 3.69 4.40
N ARG A 35 -18.49 3.22 5.64
CA ARG A 35 -19.12 2.02 6.23
C ARG A 35 -18.86 0.76 5.42
N ILE A 36 -17.64 0.64 4.89
CA ILE A 36 -17.22 -0.50 4.08
C ILE A 36 -16.05 -1.19 4.73
N LEU A 37 -16.22 -2.48 4.98
CA LEU A 37 -15.18 -3.32 5.50
C LEU A 37 -14.31 -3.83 4.35
N ASN A 38 -13.24 -3.09 4.04
CA ASN A 38 -12.34 -3.35 2.92
C ASN A 38 -11.09 -4.14 3.34
N VAL A 39 -11.10 -5.46 3.10
CA VAL A 39 -9.96 -6.34 3.38
C VAL A 39 -8.80 -6.10 2.40
N ALA A 40 -9.09 -5.73 1.15
CA ALA A 40 -8.08 -5.49 0.11
C ALA A 40 -7.19 -4.27 0.36
N HIS A 41 -7.49 -3.42 1.36
CA HIS A 41 -6.71 -2.22 1.64
C HIS A 41 -5.20 -2.54 1.81
N GLY A 42 -4.88 -3.67 2.46
CA GLY A 42 -3.50 -4.12 2.68
C GLY A 42 -2.78 -4.50 1.38
N SER A 43 -3.50 -5.00 0.38
CA SER A 43 -2.93 -5.28 -0.94
C SER A 43 -2.50 -4.00 -1.65
N PHE A 44 -3.24 -2.89 -1.52
CA PHE A 44 -2.81 -1.61 -2.10
C PHE A 44 -1.51 -1.11 -1.48
N TYR A 45 -1.37 -1.22 -0.15
CA TYR A 45 -0.12 -0.91 0.54
C TYR A 45 1.04 -1.76 0.01
N ALA A 46 0.83 -3.08 -0.08
CA ALA A 46 1.87 -4.00 -0.55
C ALA A 46 2.25 -3.73 -2.03
N ILE A 47 1.29 -3.55 -2.94
CA ILE A 47 1.60 -3.19 -4.35
C ILE A 47 2.35 -1.85 -4.41
N GLY A 48 1.94 -0.87 -3.59
CA GLY A 48 2.65 0.41 -3.46
C GLY A 48 4.11 0.24 -3.07
N ALA A 49 4.37 -0.56 -2.02
CA ALA A 49 5.71 -0.85 -1.53
C ALA A 49 6.57 -1.57 -2.57
N TYR A 50 6.03 -2.61 -3.23
CA TYR A 50 6.73 -3.33 -4.30
C TYR A 50 7.02 -2.43 -5.50
N THR A 51 6.07 -1.60 -5.92
CA THR A 51 6.26 -0.65 -7.02
C THR A 51 7.36 0.37 -6.68
N ALA A 52 7.34 0.90 -5.45
CA ALA A 52 8.37 1.79 -4.95
C ALA A 52 9.76 1.14 -4.96
N ALA A 53 9.86 -0.10 -4.47
CA ALA A 53 11.09 -0.88 -4.49
C ALA A 53 11.59 -1.14 -5.93
N SER A 54 10.71 -1.53 -6.84
CA SER A 54 11.06 -1.75 -8.25
C SER A 54 11.54 -0.48 -8.94
N LEU A 55 10.93 0.68 -8.66
CA LEU A 55 11.41 1.96 -9.18
C LEU A 55 12.78 2.34 -8.60
N GLY A 56 13.00 2.13 -7.30
CA GLY A 56 14.30 2.34 -6.66
C GLY A 56 15.41 1.47 -7.28
N LEU A 57 15.12 0.19 -7.51
CA LEU A 57 16.03 -0.74 -8.19
C LEU A 57 16.29 -0.34 -9.65
N ALA A 58 15.27 0.17 -10.35
CA ALA A 58 15.46 0.66 -11.71
C ALA A 58 16.38 1.89 -11.76
N ILE A 59 16.22 2.82 -10.81
CA ILE A 59 17.07 4.01 -10.68
C ILE A 59 18.52 3.62 -10.42
N SER A 60 18.75 2.70 -9.47
CA SER A 60 20.11 2.24 -9.15
C SER A 60 20.74 1.46 -10.32
N ALA A 61 19.98 0.61 -11.01
CA ALA A 61 20.44 -0.14 -12.17
C ALA A 61 20.83 0.77 -13.35
N MET A 62 20.17 1.93 -13.49
CA MET A 62 20.51 2.93 -14.52
C MET A 62 21.70 3.82 -14.14
N GLY A 63 22.29 3.63 -12.96
CA GLY A 63 23.38 4.48 -12.45
C GLY A 63 22.95 5.91 -12.14
N LEU A 64 21.64 6.13 -11.92
CA LEU A 64 21.10 7.43 -11.59
C LEU A 64 21.41 7.81 -10.12
N PRO A 65 21.36 9.10 -9.78
CA PRO A 65 21.61 9.55 -8.41
C PRO A 65 20.63 8.93 -7.41
N GLU A 66 21.13 8.44 -6.26
CA GLU A 66 20.30 7.77 -5.25
C GLU A 66 19.19 8.66 -4.68
N TRP A 67 19.40 9.97 -4.62
CA TRP A 67 18.40 10.92 -4.16
C TRP A 67 17.12 10.92 -5.03
N LEU A 68 17.19 10.42 -6.27
CA LEU A 68 16.04 10.25 -7.15
C LEU A 68 15.07 9.16 -6.64
N SER A 69 15.50 8.33 -5.69
CA SER A 69 14.65 7.34 -5.03
C SER A 69 13.53 8.00 -4.23
N TYR A 70 13.78 9.16 -3.59
CA TYR A 70 12.76 9.87 -2.81
C TYR A 70 11.55 10.31 -3.65
N PRO A 71 11.70 11.03 -4.79
CA PRO A 71 10.55 11.34 -5.65
C PRO A 71 9.95 10.08 -6.30
N ALA A 72 10.73 9.01 -6.49
CA ALA A 72 10.20 7.74 -6.99
C ALA A 72 9.22 7.07 -6.01
N LEU A 73 9.44 7.18 -4.69
CA LEU A 73 8.47 6.73 -3.68
C LEU A 73 7.12 7.46 -3.86
N LEU A 74 7.17 8.78 -4.06
CA LEU A 74 5.97 9.60 -4.23
C LEU A 74 5.27 9.27 -5.56
N LEU A 75 6.04 9.07 -6.63
CA LEU A 75 5.52 8.62 -7.91
C LEU A 75 4.83 7.26 -7.80
N ALA A 76 5.44 6.29 -7.11
CA ALA A 76 4.84 4.98 -6.88
C ALA A 76 3.50 5.09 -6.14
N ALA A 77 3.44 5.92 -5.08
CA ALA A 77 2.20 6.14 -4.33
C ALA A 77 1.09 6.73 -5.21
N VAL A 78 1.42 7.72 -6.06
CA VAL A 78 0.45 8.34 -6.99
C VAL A 78 0.01 7.35 -8.07
N LEU A 79 0.92 6.58 -8.64
CA LEU A 79 0.60 5.59 -9.67
C LEU A 79 -0.30 4.49 -9.12
N VAL A 80 0.07 3.88 -7.99
CA VAL A 80 -0.72 2.78 -7.40
C VAL A 80 -2.04 3.30 -6.85
N GLY A 81 -2.04 4.39 -6.09
CA GLY A 81 -3.28 4.97 -5.57
C GLY A 81 -4.21 5.47 -6.68
N GLY A 82 -3.65 6.15 -7.68
CA GLY A 82 -4.40 6.75 -8.78
C GLY A 82 -4.91 5.74 -9.82
N ILE A 83 -4.11 4.74 -10.19
CA ILE A 83 -4.52 3.74 -11.19
C ILE A 83 -5.33 2.64 -10.51
N LEU A 84 -4.72 1.97 -9.53
CA LEU A 84 -5.29 0.78 -8.89
C LEU A 84 -6.50 1.15 -8.04
N GLY A 85 -6.36 2.19 -7.20
CA GLY A 85 -7.46 2.67 -6.35
C GLY A 85 -8.67 3.14 -7.17
N LEU A 86 -8.46 3.97 -8.19
CA LEU A 86 -9.55 4.49 -9.03
C LEU A 86 -10.23 3.39 -9.86
N THR A 87 -9.47 2.40 -10.31
CA THR A 87 -10.00 1.25 -11.05
C THR A 87 -10.91 0.41 -10.16
N ILE A 88 -10.44 0.03 -8.97
CA ILE A 88 -11.22 -0.75 -8.01
C ILE A 88 -12.44 0.03 -7.50
N GLU A 89 -12.27 1.32 -7.23
CA GLU A 89 -13.36 2.20 -6.79
C GLU A 89 -14.49 2.26 -7.84
N ARG A 90 -14.15 2.56 -9.09
CA ARG A 90 -15.15 2.72 -10.16
C ARG A 90 -15.78 1.39 -10.58
N LEU A 91 -15.02 0.31 -10.62
CA LEU A 91 -15.49 -0.97 -11.15
C LEU A 91 -16.14 -1.87 -10.09
N LEU A 92 -15.73 -1.80 -8.83
CA LEU A 92 -16.21 -2.72 -7.81
C LEU A 92 -16.91 -1.97 -6.69
N LEU A 93 -16.19 -1.12 -5.99
CA LEU A 93 -16.66 -0.54 -4.75
C LEU A 93 -17.93 0.31 -4.94
N ARG A 94 -17.94 1.23 -5.92
CA ARG A 94 -19.11 2.08 -6.19
C ARG A 94 -20.39 1.31 -6.52
N ARG A 95 -20.29 0.06 -6.99
CA ARG A 95 -21.46 -0.80 -7.31
C ARG A 95 -22.01 -1.53 -6.09
N ILE A 96 -21.20 -1.69 -5.04
CA ILE A 96 -21.53 -2.48 -3.84
C ILE A 96 -21.78 -1.62 -2.60
N TYR A 97 -21.56 -0.30 -2.66
CA TYR A 97 -21.79 0.63 -1.53
C TYR A 97 -23.18 0.50 -0.88
N MET A 98 -24.22 0.24 -1.68
CA MET A 98 -25.61 0.14 -1.20
C MET A 98 -26.02 -1.30 -0.86
N ARG A 99 -25.06 -2.22 -0.68
CA ARG A 99 -25.29 -3.65 -0.41
C ARG A 99 -24.87 -4.01 1.01
N GLU A 100 -25.34 -5.17 1.48
CA GLU A 100 -25.03 -5.69 2.81
C GLU A 100 -23.51 -5.83 3.05
N GLU A 101 -23.10 -5.62 4.30
CA GLU A 101 -21.68 -5.64 4.72
C GLU A 101 -20.99 -6.96 4.37
N VAL A 102 -21.71 -8.08 4.47
CA VAL A 102 -21.20 -9.42 4.12
C VAL A 102 -20.80 -9.51 2.63
N LEU A 103 -21.60 -8.89 1.74
CA LEU A 103 -21.26 -8.87 0.31
C LEU A 103 -20.02 -8.00 0.06
N GLN A 104 -19.92 -6.87 0.75
CA GLN A 104 -18.75 -5.98 0.63
C GLN A 104 -17.47 -6.68 1.09
N LEU A 105 -17.56 -7.39 2.21
CA LEU A 105 -16.52 -8.28 2.72
C LEU A 105 -16.10 -9.32 1.69
N LEU A 106 -17.06 -10.06 1.13
CA LEU A 106 -16.80 -11.12 0.16
C LEU A 106 -16.10 -10.57 -1.10
N VAL A 107 -16.57 -9.44 -1.62
CA VAL A 107 -15.98 -8.82 -2.82
C VAL A 107 -14.59 -8.27 -2.53
N THR A 108 -14.39 -7.59 -1.40
CA THR A 108 -13.07 -7.05 -1.06
C THR A 108 -12.08 -8.15 -0.71
N PHE A 109 -12.52 -9.27 -0.14
CA PHE A 109 -11.70 -10.47 0.04
C PHE A 109 -11.32 -11.12 -1.30
N ALA A 110 -12.25 -11.22 -2.25
CA ALA A 110 -11.94 -11.70 -3.59
C ALA A 110 -10.91 -10.80 -4.30
N VAL A 111 -11.05 -9.47 -4.19
CA VAL A 111 -10.05 -8.52 -4.70
C VAL A 111 -8.71 -8.71 -4.03
N PHE A 112 -8.69 -8.88 -2.69
CA PHE A 112 -7.47 -9.15 -1.94
C PHE A 112 -6.73 -10.38 -2.52
N MET A 113 -7.42 -11.51 -2.71
CA MET A 113 -6.82 -12.73 -3.26
C MET A 113 -6.31 -12.54 -4.70
N ILE A 114 -7.07 -11.86 -5.56
CA ILE A 114 -6.64 -11.58 -6.93
C ILE A 114 -5.37 -10.71 -6.93
N LEU A 115 -5.34 -9.66 -6.11
CA LEU A 115 -4.18 -8.78 -6.02
C LEU A 115 -2.97 -9.49 -5.44
N GLU A 116 -3.17 -10.38 -4.46
CA GLU A 116 -2.12 -11.22 -3.89
C GLU A 116 -1.50 -12.14 -4.95
N ASP A 117 -2.33 -12.80 -5.76
CA ASP A 117 -1.83 -13.67 -6.84
C ASP A 117 -1.12 -12.86 -7.94
N VAL A 118 -1.62 -11.67 -8.27
CA VAL A 118 -0.93 -10.74 -9.19
C VAL A 118 0.44 -10.33 -8.64
N GLN A 119 0.54 -10.05 -7.33
CA GLN A 119 1.82 -9.73 -6.70
C GLN A 119 2.80 -10.90 -6.81
N ARG A 120 2.35 -12.11 -6.47
CA ARG A 120 3.16 -13.32 -6.58
C ARG A 120 3.61 -13.59 -8.02
N LEU A 121 2.79 -13.27 -9.01
CA LEU A 121 3.14 -13.41 -10.42
C LEU A 121 4.23 -12.40 -10.85
N LEU A 122 4.14 -11.16 -10.39
CA LEU A 122 5.05 -10.07 -10.80
C LEU A 122 6.39 -10.11 -10.07
N TRP A 123 6.38 -10.34 -8.76
CA TRP A 123 7.59 -10.28 -7.91
C TRP A 123 8.07 -11.65 -7.43
N GLY A 124 7.31 -12.71 -7.68
CA GLY A 124 7.63 -14.06 -7.21
C GLY A 124 7.10 -14.34 -5.80
N VAL A 125 7.31 -15.58 -5.36
CA VAL A 125 6.87 -16.10 -4.04
C VAL A 125 8.05 -16.22 -3.07
N GLN A 126 9.28 -15.89 -3.52
CA GLN A 126 10.49 -15.99 -2.71
C GLN A 126 10.77 -14.65 -2.01
N PRO A 127 10.94 -14.65 -0.68
CA PRO A 127 11.27 -13.45 0.11
C PRO A 127 12.69 -12.94 -0.15
#